data_AF-A0A842HKT6-F1
#
_entry.id   AF-A0A842HKT6-F1
#
_cell.length_a   1.000
_cell.length_b   1.000
_cell.length_c   1.000
_cell.angle_alpha   90.00
_cell.angle_beta   90.00
_cell.angle_gamma   90.00
#
_symmetry.space_group_name_H-M   'P 1'
#
loop_
_entity.id
_entity.type
_entity.pdbx_description
1 polymer ?
#
loop_
_entity_poly.entity_id
_entity_poly.type
_entity_poly.pdbx_seq_one_letter_code
_entity_poly.pdbx_strand_id
1 'polypeptide(L)'
;MIRPADPDHRPPADVVAFPLRSSDGALAHVSPSAIRDYLQCSLRFYFKRVLGLPEPGSVSLHLGKAVHAGIQAYWIARWRGGDASTDVVINHYQTAFAAHEQEASVPFAEGERETTLAKGEALLRAYCESEHAQTGAKPLGVEVKLQDHFPELPSPLLGYVDLVLPAADGPVVCDFKTVAATPNVELEAFLHEGQLCA
;
A
#
# COMPACT_ATOMS: atom_id res chain seq x y z
N MET A 1 -48.96 12.93 5.42
CA MET A 1 -48.77 13.14 3.96
C MET A 1 -47.40 13.75 3.75
N ILE A 2 -46.43 12.95 3.31
CA ILE A 2 -45.09 13.44 2.95
C ILE A 2 -45.21 14.02 1.54
N ARG A 3 -44.84 15.29 1.35
CA ARG A 3 -44.82 15.91 0.02
C ARG A 3 -43.60 15.41 -0.76
N PRO A 4 -43.73 15.13 -2.07
CA PRO A 4 -42.57 14.77 -2.90
C PRO A 4 -41.60 15.94 -2.97
N ALA A 5 -40.30 15.64 -2.93
CA ALA A 5 -39.25 16.64 -3.09
C ALA A 5 -39.26 17.17 -4.53
N ASP A 6 -39.12 18.49 -4.67
CA ASP A 6 -39.01 19.17 -5.96
C ASP A 6 -37.59 18.94 -6.53
N PRO A 7 -37.45 18.26 -7.69
CA PRO A 7 -36.15 17.94 -8.27
C PRO A 7 -35.38 19.16 -8.77
N ASP A 8 -36.06 20.28 -9.03
CA ASP A 8 -35.44 21.50 -9.56
C ASP A 8 -35.02 22.48 -8.45
N HIS A 9 -35.45 22.25 -7.22
CA HIS A 9 -35.05 23.02 -6.04
C HIS A 9 -34.01 22.27 -5.21
N ARG A 10 -32.80 22.14 -5.75
CA ARG A 10 -31.64 21.79 -4.92
C ARG A 10 -31.14 23.10 -4.29
N PRO A 11 -31.29 23.33 -2.97
CA PRO A 11 -30.56 24.44 -2.35
C PRO A 11 -29.09 24.26 -2.70
N PRO A 12 -28.31 25.35 -2.91
CA PRO A 12 -26.87 25.21 -3.00
C PRO A 12 -26.45 24.37 -1.81
N ALA A 13 -25.93 23.18 -2.06
CA ALA A 13 -25.38 22.38 -1.00
C ALA A 13 -24.22 23.24 -0.51
N ASP A 14 -24.40 23.89 0.63
CA ASP A 14 -23.26 24.39 1.38
C ASP A 14 -22.34 23.19 1.47
N VAL A 15 -21.24 23.26 0.72
CA VAL A 15 -20.19 22.26 0.82
C VAL A 15 -19.71 22.44 2.25
N VAL A 16 -20.26 21.63 3.15
CA VAL A 16 -19.81 21.58 4.52
C VAL A 16 -18.36 21.15 4.39
N ALA A 17 -17.46 22.11 4.57
CA ALA A 17 -16.04 21.87 4.46
C ALA A 17 -15.74 20.69 5.39
N PHE A 18 -15.37 19.56 4.79
CA PHE A 18 -14.89 18.41 5.53
C PHE A 18 -13.80 18.96 6.46
N PRO A 19 -13.80 18.63 7.77
CA PRO A 19 -12.94 19.30 8.74
C PRO A 19 -11.50 19.32 8.19
N LEU A 20 -11.07 20.52 7.80
CA LEU A 20 -9.75 20.83 7.26
C LEU A 20 -8.79 20.59 8.42
N ARG A 21 -8.23 19.37 8.46
CA ARG A 21 -7.45 18.80 9.56
C ARG A 21 -8.32 18.53 10.79
N SER A 22 -8.57 17.25 11.07
CA SER A 22 -9.05 16.89 12.41
C SER A 22 -8.01 17.35 13.45
N SER A 23 -8.47 17.81 14.61
CA SER A 23 -7.62 18.35 15.67
C SER A 23 -6.62 17.34 16.25
N ASP A 24 -6.81 16.06 15.95
CA ASP A 24 -5.94 14.93 16.31
C ASP A 24 -4.96 14.51 15.19
N GLY A 25 -4.98 15.19 14.04
CA GLY A 25 -4.10 14.91 12.90
C GLY A 25 -4.54 13.73 12.01
N ALA A 26 -5.72 13.16 12.22
CA ALA A 26 -6.25 12.03 11.44
C ALA A 26 -6.30 12.28 9.92
N LEU A 27 -6.39 13.54 9.48
CA LEU A 27 -6.26 13.95 8.07
C LEU A 27 -5.00 14.78 7.79
N ALA A 28 -3.85 14.47 8.39
CA ALA A 28 -2.60 15.19 8.10
C ALA A 28 -2.15 15.07 6.63
N HIS A 29 -2.57 14.01 5.93
CA HIS A 29 -2.38 13.79 4.50
C HIS A 29 -3.55 13.00 3.94
N VAL A 30 -3.71 13.03 2.62
CA VAL A 30 -4.54 12.11 1.84
C VAL A 30 -3.61 11.11 1.15
N SER A 31 -3.93 9.83 1.13
CA SER A 31 -3.16 8.83 0.37
C SER A 31 -4.01 8.21 -0.74
N PRO A 32 -3.41 7.60 -1.78
CA PRO A 32 -4.16 6.82 -2.78
C PRO A 32 -5.11 5.79 -2.15
N SER A 33 -4.65 5.12 -1.08
CA SER A 33 -5.49 4.17 -0.33
C SER A 33 -6.69 4.84 0.36
N ALA A 34 -6.52 6.06 0.87
CA ALA A 34 -7.58 6.82 1.53
C ALA A 34 -8.60 7.35 0.52
N ILE A 35 -8.15 7.79 -0.67
CA ILE A 35 -9.02 8.17 -1.78
C ILE A 35 -9.87 6.98 -2.21
N ARG A 36 -9.24 5.82 -2.42
CA ARG A 36 -9.96 4.58 -2.75
C ARG A 36 -10.94 4.17 -1.65
N ASP A 37 -10.55 4.29 -0.38
CA ASP A 37 -11.43 4.00 0.75
C ASP A 37 -12.72 4.83 0.67
N TYR A 38 -12.58 6.14 0.40
CA TYR A 38 -13.69 7.10 0.28
C TYR A 38 -14.57 6.85 -0.95
N LEU A 39 -13.96 6.68 -2.13
CA LEU A 39 -14.68 6.46 -3.39
C LEU A 39 -15.50 5.16 -3.36
N GLN A 40 -14.98 4.11 -2.72
CA GLN A 40 -15.70 2.85 -2.56
C GLN A 40 -16.79 2.94 -1.47
N CYS A 41 -16.50 3.58 -0.33
CA CYS A 41 -17.47 3.75 0.75
C CYS A 41 -17.05 4.88 1.69
N SER A 42 -17.74 6.02 1.61
CA SER A 42 -17.46 7.21 2.44
C SER A 42 -17.62 6.95 3.94
N LEU A 43 -18.55 6.08 4.34
CA LEU A 43 -18.70 5.66 5.75
C LEU A 43 -17.50 4.86 6.24
N ARG A 44 -16.98 3.93 5.43
CA ARG A 44 -15.76 3.17 5.77
C ARG A 44 -14.57 4.10 5.95
N PHE A 45 -14.40 5.05 5.03
CA PHE A 45 -13.38 6.09 5.17
C PHE A 45 -13.54 6.86 6.48
N TYR A 46 -14.76 7.29 6.81
CA TYR A 46 -15.02 8.04 8.03
C TYR A 46 -14.65 7.24 9.29
N PHE A 47 -15.16 6.02 9.44
CA PHE A 47 -14.87 5.19 10.62
C PHE A 47 -13.37 4.84 10.76
N LYS A 48 -12.72 4.51 9.63
CA LYS A 48 -11.33 4.08 9.62
C LYS A 48 -10.34 5.23 9.75
N ARG A 49 -10.52 6.29 8.97
CA ARG A 49 -9.53 7.37 8.80
C ARG A 49 -9.84 8.60 9.63
N VAL A 50 -11.11 8.87 9.94
CA VAL A 50 -11.51 10.04 10.74
C VAL A 50 -11.69 9.64 12.20
N LEU A 51 -12.45 8.58 12.48
CA LEU A 51 -12.66 8.10 13.85
C LEU A 51 -11.55 7.17 14.37
N GLY A 52 -10.65 6.71 13.49
CA GLY A 52 -9.50 5.90 13.88
C GLY A 52 -9.85 4.57 14.55
N LEU A 53 -11.00 3.97 14.19
CA LEU A 53 -11.41 2.71 14.79
C LEU A 53 -10.39 1.60 14.45
N PRO A 54 -9.97 0.78 15.44
CA PRO A 54 -9.02 -0.29 15.19
C PRO A 54 -9.65 -1.37 14.29
N GLU A 55 -8.96 -1.70 13.20
CA GLU A 55 -9.29 -2.86 12.37
C GLU A 55 -8.30 -3.99 12.69
N PRO A 56 -8.76 -5.22 12.97
CA PRO A 56 -7.85 -6.35 13.09
C PRO A 56 -7.11 -6.55 11.77
N GLY A 57 -5.79 -6.76 11.85
CA GLY A 57 -5.00 -7.11 10.67
C GLY A 57 -5.49 -8.42 10.07
N SER A 58 -5.40 -8.57 8.75
CA SER A 58 -5.60 -9.86 8.11
C SER A 58 -4.26 -10.59 7.96
N VAL A 59 -4.30 -11.92 7.98
CA VAL A 59 -3.13 -12.78 7.70
C VAL A 59 -2.50 -12.41 6.36
N SER A 60 -3.31 -12.15 5.33
CA SER A 60 -2.84 -11.71 4.01
C SER A 60 -2.11 -10.37 4.05
N LEU A 61 -2.64 -9.38 4.77
CA LEU A 61 -1.98 -8.07 4.92
C LEU A 61 -0.67 -8.20 5.69
N HIS A 62 -0.66 -9.02 6.73
CA HIS A 62 0.52 -9.31 7.53
C HIS A 62 1.64 -9.95 6.68
N LEU A 63 1.30 -11.00 5.93
CA LEU A 63 2.20 -11.64 4.98
C LEU A 63 2.74 -10.64 3.94
N GLY A 64 1.85 -9.86 3.33
CA GLY A 64 2.21 -8.87 2.30
C GLY A 64 3.22 -7.85 2.82
N LYS A 65 2.98 -7.26 3.99
CA LYS A 65 3.91 -6.29 4.61
C LYS A 65 5.29 -6.89 4.86
N ALA A 66 5.35 -8.09 5.43
CA ALA A 66 6.62 -8.76 5.68
C ALA A 66 7.36 -9.07 4.38
N VAL A 67 6.68 -9.55 3.33
CA VAL A 67 7.28 -9.81 2.01
C VAL A 67 7.82 -8.52 1.39
N HIS A 68 7.07 -7.41 1.46
CA HIS A 68 7.56 -6.10 1.00
C HIS A 68 8.84 -5.69 1.73
N ALA A 69 8.93 -5.91 3.05
CA ALA A 69 10.16 -5.61 3.79
C ALA A 69 11.36 -6.43 3.30
N GLY A 70 11.17 -7.69 2.92
CA GLY A 70 12.19 -8.52 2.29
C GLY A 70 12.63 -7.97 0.92
N ILE A 71 11.67 -7.66 0.04
CA ILE A 71 11.93 -7.08 -1.29
C ILE A 71 12.61 -5.71 -1.17
N GLN A 72 12.19 -4.87 -0.23
CA GLN A 72 12.81 -3.59 0.07
C GLN A 72 14.27 -3.78 0.48
N ALA A 73 14.56 -4.73 1.38
CA ALA A 73 15.93 -5.04 1.80
C ALA A 73 16.79 -5.48 0.60
N TYR A 74 16.25 -6.32 -0.28
CA TYR A 74 16.92 -6.74 -1.52
C TYR A 74 17.33 -5.53 -2.37
N TRP A 75 16.38 -4.63 -2.69
CA TRP A 75 16.66 -3.48 -3.55
C TRP A 75 17.53 -2.42 -2.89
N ILE A 76 17.40 -2.18 -1.58
CA ILE A 76 18.31 -1.29 -0.84
C ILE A 76 19.74 -1.81 -0.89
N ALA A 77 19.94 -3.12 -0.68
CA ALA A 77 21.26 -3.74 -0.76
C ALA A 77 21.85 -3.55 -2.15
N ARG A 78 21.11 -3.87 -3.22
CA ARG A 78 21.56 -3.62 -4.60
C ARG A 78 21.86 -2.15 -4.88
N TRP A 79 21.04 -1.24 -4.35
CA TRP A 79 21.24 0.20 -4.54
C TRP A 79 22.54 0.69 -3.89
N ARG A 80 22.87 0.14 -2.72
CA ARG A 80 24.03 0.54 -1.91
C ARG A 80 25.27 -0.33 -2.14
N GLY A 81 25.20 -1.33 -3.02
CA GLY A 81 26.28 -2.30 -3.24
C GLY A 81 26.53 -3.23 -2.05
N GLY A 82 25.49 -3.50 -1.25
CA GLY A 82 25.51 -4.43 -0.13
C GLY A 82 25.15 -5.86 -0.52
N ASP A 83 25.00 -6.71 0.49
CA ASP A 83 24.63 -8.12 0.32
C ASP A 83 23.12 -8.26 0.04
N ALA A 84 22.78 -8.65 -1.18
CA ALA A 84 21.42 -8.91 -1.64
C ALA A 84 21.14 -10.42 -1.80
N SER A 85 21.89 -11.27 -1.09
CA SER A 85 21.67 -12.72 -1.10
C SER A 85 20.28 -13.08 -0.57
N THR A 86 19.73 -14.17 -1.10
CA THR A 86 18.40 -14.67 -0.73
C THR A 86 18.28 -14.92 0.78
N ASP A 87 19.35 -15.35 1.45
CA ASP A 87 19.34 -15.60 2.89
C ASP A 87 19.22 -14.30 3.70
N VAL A 88 19.89 -13.22 3.27
CA VAL A 88 19.73 -11.88 3.89
C VAL A 88 18.30 -11.37 3.72
N VAL A 89 17.72 -11.54 2.52
CA VAL A 89 16.33 -11.17 2.22
C VAL A 89 15.35 -11.91 3.13
N ILE A 90 15.54 -13.22 3.29
CA ILE A 90 14.69 -14.04 4.17
C ILE A 90 14.83 -13.64 5.63
N ASN A 91 16.05 -13.34 6.09
CA ASN A 91 16.25 -12.87 7.46
C ASN A 91 15.52 -11.54 7.72
N HIS A 92 15.54 -10.61 6.76
CA HIS A 92 14.77 -9.37 6.85
C HIS A 92 13.26 -9.62 6.88
N TYR A 93 12.78 -10.53 6.04
CA TYR A 93 11.38 -10.97 6.02
C TYR A 93 10.93 -11.55 7.37
N GLN A 94 11.67 -12.51 7.91
CA GLN A 94 11.34 -13.16 9.19
C GLN A 94 11.35 -12.14 10.34
N THR A 95 12.32 -11.23 10.34
CA THR A 95 12.40 -10.15 11.33
C THR A 95 11.17 -9.23 11.24
N ALA A 96 10.80 -8.81 10.03
CA ALA A 96 9.62 -7.97 9.81
C ALA A 96 8.32 -8.69 10.18
N PHE A 97 8.19 -9.97 9.83
CA PHE A 97 7.05 -10.81 10.19
C PHE A 97 6.85 -10.80 11.71
N ALA A 98 7.89 -11.16 12.47
CA ALA A 98 7.82 -11.18 13.94
C ALA A 98 7.55 -9.80 14.56
N ALA A 99 8.13 -8.73 13.99
CA ALA A 99 7.91 -7.36 14.47
C ALA A 99 6.45 -6.91 14.28
N HIS A 100 5.86 -7.19 13.11
CA HIS A 100 4.47 -6.83 12.83
C HIS A 100 3.46 -7.57 13.72
N GLU A 101 3.79 -8.77 14.22
CA GLU A 101 2.95 -9.47 15.21
C GLU A 101 2.90 -8.75 16.56
N GLN A 102 3.93 -7.97 16.90
CA GLN A 102 3.94 -7.16 18.13
C GLN A 102 3.17 -5.83 17.96
N GLU A 103 3.05 -5.33 16.74
CA GLU A 103 2.39 -4.05 16.43
C GLU A 103 0.86 -4.17 16.36
N ALA A 104 0.37 -5.30 15.84
CA ALA A 104 -1.06 -5.53 15.67
C ALA A 104 -1.40 -7.01 15.86
N SER A 105 -2.53 -7.26 16.53
CA SER A 105 -3.07 -8.61 16.64
C SER A 105 -3.48 -9.13 15.26
N VAL A 106 -2.94 -10.29 14.90
CA VAL A 106 -3.27 -11.02 13.68
C VAL A 106 -3.99 -12.31 14.08
N PRO A 107 -5.22 -12.55 13.60
CA PRO A 107 -6.03 -13.69 14.01
C PRO A 107 -5.62 -14.96 13.23
N PHE A 108 -4.43 -15.49 13.51
CA PHE A 108 -4.00 -16.77 12.93
C PHE A 108 -4.86 -17.92 13.46
N ALA A 109 -5.34 -18.77 12.55
CA ALA A 109 -5.84 -20.09 12.90
C ALA A 109 -4.70 -21.02 13.36
N GLU A 110 -5.05 -22.14 13.99
CA GLU A 110 -4.08 -23.14 14.46
C GLU A 110 -3.18 -23.63 13.30
N GLY A 111 -1.86 -23.45 13.45
CA GLY A 111 -0.86 -23.79 12.43
C GLY A 111 -0.81 -22.85 11.20
N GLU A 112 -1.68 -21.84 11.11
CA GLU A 112 -1.70 -20.90 10.00
C GLU A 112 -0.48 -19.97 10.01
N ARG A 113 0.05 -19.67 11.19
CA ARG A 113 1.22 -18.79 11.35
C ARG A 113 2.45 -19.36 10.66
N GLU A 114 2.82 -20.60 10.98
CA GLU A 114 4.00 -21.26 10.44
C GLU A 114 3.89 -21.50 8.93
N THR A 115 2.69 -21.88 8.47
CA THR A 115 2.43 -22.06 7.03
C THR A 115 2.47 -20.74 6.27
N THR A 116 1.99 -19.65 6.86
CA THR A 116 2.08 -18.30 6.30
C THR A 116 3.53 -17.82 6.22
N LEU A 117 4.32 -18.06 7.27
CA LEU A 117 5.73 -17.74 7.30
C LEU A 117 6.49 -18.46 6.17
N ALA A 118 6.31 -19.78 6.08
CA ALA A 118 6.97 -20.59 5.04
C ALA A 118 6.55 -20.18 3.62
N LYS A 119 5.28 -19.78 3.44
CA LYS A 119 4.78 -19.27 2.16
C LYS A 119 5.50 -17.99 1.73
N GLY A 120 5.76 -17.06 2.65
CA GLY A 120 6.49 -15.83 2.33
C GLY A 120 7.95 -16.09 2.00
N GLU A 121 8.61 -17.02 2.69
CA GLU A 121 9.97 -17.46 2.35
C GLU A 121 10.04 -18.03 0.93
N ALA A 122 9.12 -18.95 0.59
CA ALA A 122 9.06 -19.55 -0.74
C ALA A 122 8.83 -18.49 -1.82
N LEU A 123 7.95 -17.52 -1.56
CA LEU A 123 7.69 -16.41 -2.48
C LEU A 123 8.93 -15.54 -2.71
N LEU A 124 9.67 -15.21 -1.65
CA LEU A 124 10.88 -14.40 -1.75
C LEU A 124 12.02 -15.13 -2.46
N ARG A 125 12.18 -16.44 -2.23
CA ARG A 125 13.14 -17.26 -2.98
C ARG A 125 12.82 -17.22 -4.49
N ALA A 126 11.57 -17.49 -4.85
CA ALA A 126 11.13 -17.42 -6.25
C ALA A 126 11.32 -16.02 -6.85
N TYR A 127 11.03 -14.97 -6.09
CA TYR A 127 11.27 -13.59 -6.53
C TYR A 127 12.74 -13.31 -6.79
N CYS A 128 13.65 -13.68 -5.87
CA CYS A 128 15.09 -13.46 -6.02
C CYS A 128 15.70 -14.19 -7.24
N GLU A 129 15.08 -15.30 -7.65
CA GLU A 129 15.45 -16.10 -8.82
C GLU A 129 14.81 -15.59 -10.13
N SER A 130 13.82 -14.68 -10.05
CA SER A 130 13.11 -14.18 -11.21
C SER A 130 13.91 -13.19 -12.04
N GLU A 131 13.56 -13.06 -13.33
CA GLU A 131 14.13 -12.06 -14.23
C GLU A 131 13.91 -10.61 -13.75
N HIS A 132 12.82 -10.37 -13.02
CA HIS A 132 12.49 -9.06 -12.45
C HIS A 132 13.44 -8.64 -11.32
N ALA A 133 13.97 -9.59 -10.55
CA ALA A 133 15.00 -9.31 -9.55
C ALA A 133 16.39 -9.24 -10.18
N GLN A 134 16.64 -10.06 -11.21
CA GLN A 134 17.95 -10.24 -11.82
C GLN A 134 18.25 -9.26 -12.98
N THR A 135 17.55 -8.14 -13.07
CA THR A 135 17.71 -7.14 -14.16
C THR A 135 19.12 -6.55 -14.29
N GLY A 136 19.96 -6.67 -13.25
CA GLY A 136 21.28 -6.05 -13.22
C GLY A 136 21.25 -4.53 -13.00
N ALA A 137 20.09 -3.89 -13.18
CA ALA A 137 19.91 -2.47 -13.04
C ALA A 137 20.09 -2.01 -11.59
N LYS A 138 20.79 -0.89 -11.42
CA LYS A 138 20.82 -0.16 -10.15
C LYS A 138 19.55 0.69 -10.07
N PRO A 139 18.74 0.59 -9.00
CA PRO A 139 17.52 1.38 -8.90
C PRO A 139 17.83 2.88 -8.75
N LEU A 140 16.88 3.70 -9.19
CA LEU A 140 16.87 5.15 -8.99
C LEU A 140 16.33 5.53 -7.61
N GLY A 141 15.44 4.69 -7.05
CA GLY A 141 14.89 4.85 -5.71
C GLY A 141 14.21 3.58 -5.23
N VAL A 142 14.14 3.42 -3.90
CA VAL A 142 13.46 2.32 -3.21
C VAL A 142 12.66 2.94 -2.06
N GLU A 143 11.38 2.58 -1.94
CA GLU A 143 10.42 3.18 -0.97
C GLU A 143 10.44 4.72 -1.03
N VAL A 144 10.21 5.26 -2.22
CA VAL A 144 10.28 6.70 -2.49
C VAL A 144 9.00 7.36 -1.97
N LYS A 145 9.16 8.19 -0.93
CA LYS A 145 8.09 9.06 -0.44
C LYS A 145 7.81 10.17 -1.46
N LEU A 146 6.58 10.24 -1.95
CA LEU A 146 6.08 11.30 -2.81
C LEU A 146 5.05 12.14 -2.04
N GLN A 147 5.16 13.45 -2.13
CA GLN A 147 4.21 14.37 -1.50
C GLN A 147 3.97 15.57 -2.41
N ASP A 148 2.70 15.90 -2.63
CA ASP A 148 2.33 17.12 -3.35
C ASP A 148 1.08 17.78 -2.74
N HIS A 149 0.89 19.06 -3.03
CA HIS A 149 -0.23 19.86 -2.54
C HIS A 149 -1.18 20.18 -3.69
N PHE A 150 -2.41 19.72 -3.57
CA PHE A 150 -3.48 20.01 -4.51
C PHE A 150 -4.48 20.97 -3.85
N PRO A 151 -4.81 22.13 -4.46
CA PRO A 151 -5.79 23.08 -3.92
C PRO A 151 -7.16 22.45 -3.63
N GLU A 152 -7.52 21.39 -4.34
CA GLU A 152 -8.79 20.67 -4.25
C GLU A 152 -8.83 19.69 -3.07
N LEU A 153 -7.68 19.30 -2.52
CA LEU A 153 -7.60 18.37 -1.40
C LEU A 153 -7.45 19.14 -0.07
N PRO A 154 -8.10 18.67 1.01
CA PRO A 154 -8.01 19.32 2.32
C PRO A 154 -6.61 19.21 2.95
N SER A 155 -5.79 18.28 2.46
CA SER A 155 -4.44 17.98 2.94
C SER A 155 -3.56 17.48 1.79
N PRO A 156 -2.23 17.50 1.93
CA PRO A 156 -1.31 17.06 0.88
C PRO A 156 -1.59 15.61 0.48
N LEU A 157 -1.47 15.31 -0.82
CA LEU A 157 -1.43 13.94 -1.30
C LEU A 157 -0.06 13.36 -0.95
N LEU A 158 -0.06 12.20 -0.30
CA LEU A 158 1.13 11.49 0.13
C LEU A 158 1.05 10.03 -0.32
N GLY A 159 2.09 9.58 -1.01
CA GLY A 159 2.23 8.20 -1.47
C GLY A 159 3.66 7.69 -1.27
N TYR A 160 3.80 6.38 -1.43
CA TYR A 160 5.09 5.72 -1.51
C TYR A 160 5.12 4.89 -2.79
N VAL A 161 6.28 4.91 -3.43
CA VAL A 161 6.58 4.05 -4.58
C VAL A 161 7.61 3.02 -4.15
N ASP A 162 7.28 1.74 -4.27
CA ASP A 162 8.12 0.64 -3.78
C ASP A 162 9.51 0.66 -4.46
N LEU A 163 9.54 0.82 -5.79
CA LEU A 163 10.77 0.79 -6.57
C LEU A 163 10.68 1.68 -7.81
N VAL A 164 11.78 2.36 -8.12
CA VAL A 164 11.96 3.11 -9.37
C VAL A 164 13.20 2.58 -10.08
N LEU A 165 13.03 2.04 -11.29
CA LEU A 165 14.11 1.51 -12.12
C LEU A 165 14.40 2.44 -13.31
N PRO A 166 15.66 2.50 -13.79
CA PRO A 166 15.95 3.17 -15.04
C PRO A 166 15.47 2.34 -16.24
N ALA A 167 14.90 2.99 -17.26
CA ALA A 167 14.65 2.42 -18.58
C ALA A 167 14.97 3.44 -19.68
N ALA A 168 15.01 2.99 -20.94
CA ALA A 168 15.40 3.81 -22.09
C ALA A 168 14.46 5.02 -22.29
N ASP A 169 13.16 4.82 -22.09
CA ASP A 169 12.12 5.83 -22.32
C ASP A 169 11.73 6.60 -21.03
N GLY A 170 12.55 6.49 -19.97
CA GLY A 170 12.33 7.14 -18.68
C GLY A 170 12.29 6.17 -17.51
N PRO A 171 12.15 6.68 -16.27
CA PRO A 171 12.02 5.84 -15.08
C PRO A 171 10.75 4.97 -15.13
N VAL A 172 10.89 3.70 -14.75
CA VAL A 172 9.77 2.78 -14.57
C VAL A 172 9.46 2.69 -13.08
N VAL A 173 8.20 2.95 -12.73
CA VAL A 173 7.66 2.80 -11.37
C VAL A 173 7.15 1.37 -11.21
N CYS A 174 7.57 0.70 -10.14
CA CYS A 174 7.12 -0.64 -9.80
C CYS A 174 6.41 -0.62 -8.44
N ASP A 175 5.27 -1.31 -8.39
CA ASP A 175 4.48 -1.57 -7.19
C ASP A 175 4.39 -3.09 -7.03
N PHE A 176 4.84 -3.60 -5.89
CA PHE A 176 4.82 -5.03 -5.62
C PHE A 176 3.45 -5.43 -5.06
N LYS A 177 2.97 -6.59 -5.48
CA LYS A 177 1.70 -7.14 -5.03
C LYS A 177 1.85 -8.61 -4.70
N THR A 178 1.45 -8.98 -3.49
CA THR A 178 1.33 -10.38 -3.07
C THR A 178 -0.11 -10.84 -3.28
N VAL A 179 -0.43 -11.26 -4.50
CA VAL A 179 -1.76 -11.79 -4.87
C VAL A 179 -1.81 -13.30 -4.77
N ALA A 180 -2.97 -13.84 -4.39
CA ALA A 180 -3.18 -15.29 -4.25
C ALA A 180 -3.42 -16.01 -5.57
N ALA A 181 -3.76 -15.28 -6.63
CA ALA A 181 -4.05 -15.80 -7.96
C ALA A 181 -3.27 -15.02 -9.01
N THR A 182 -3.09 -15.62 -10.20
CA THR A 182 -2.53 -14.92 -11.34
C THR A 182 -3.38 -13.68 -11.63
N PRO A 183 -2.78 -12.48 -11.61
CA PRO A 183 -3.53 -11.24 -11.81
C PRO A 183 -4.09 -11.16 -13.23
N ASN A 184 -5.31 -10.64 -13.36
CA ASN A 184 -5.76 -10.12 -14.64
C ASN A 184 -5.15 -8.73 -14.80
N VAL A 185 -4.20 -8.59 -15.73
CA VAL A 185 -3.41 -7.36 -15.90
C VAL A 185 -4.29 -6.13 -16.14
N GLU A 186 -5.34 -6.24 -16.95
CA GLU A 186 -6.23 -5.11 -17.23
C GLU A 186 -7.05 -4.71 -16.00
N LEU A 187 -7.54 -5.69 -15.24
CA LEU A 187 -8.27 -5.44 -14.01
C LEU A 187 -7.35 -4.86 -12.94
N GLU A 188 -6.14 -5.38 -12.77
CA GLU A 188 -5.17 -4.86 -11.81
C GLU A 188 -4.75 -3.43 -12.17
N ALA A 189 -4.54 -3.14 -13.46
CA ALA A 189 -4.26 -1.79 -13.94
C ALA A 189 -5.39 -0.83 -13.59
N PHE A 190 -6.65 -1.21 -13.83
CA PHE A 190 -7.81 -0.40 -13.47
C PHE A 190 -7.95 -0.21 -11.94
N LEU A 191 -7.82 -1.29 -11.16
CA LEU A 191 -7.97 -1.23 -9.70
C LEU A 191 -6.87 -0.42 -9.00
N HIS A 192 -5.69 -0.34 -9.62
CA HIS A 192 -4.51 0.34 -9.08
C HIS A 192 -4.15 1.61 -9.85
N GLU A 193 -4.96 2.04 -10.82
CA GLU A 193 -4.76 3.27 -11.59
C GLU A 193 -4.59 4.47 -10.66
N GLY A 194 -5.45 4.60 -9.63
CA GLY A 194 -5.32 5.66 -8.63
C GLY A 194 -4.08 5.58 -7.74
N GLN A 195 -3.32 4.49 -7.76
CA GLN A 195 -2.03 4.38 -7.07
C GLN A 195 -0.84 4.68 -8.01
N LEU A 196 -0.97 4.35 -9.30
CA LEU A 196 0.09 4.50 -10.29
C LEU A 196 0.01 5.82 -11.10
N CYS A 197 -1.16 6.46 -11.12
CA CYS A 197 -1.43 7.67 -11.90
C CYS A 197 -1.78 8.91 -11.05
N ALA A 198 -1.91 8.75 -9.73
CA ALA A 198 -2.19 9.86 -8.81
C ALA A 198 -0.92 10.60 -8.37
#